data_AF-A0A1I5FAE3-F1
#
_entry.id   AF-A0A1I5FAE3-F1
#
_cell.length_a   1.000
_cell.length_b   1.000
_cell.length_c   1.000
_cell.angle_alpha   90.00
_cell.angle_beta   90.00
_cell.angle_gamma   90.00
#
_symmetry.space_group_name_H-M   'P 1'
#
loop_
_entity.id
_entity.type
_entity.pdbx_description
1 polymer ?
#
loop_
_entity_poly.entity_id
_entity_poly.type
_entity_poly.pdbx_seq_one_letter_code
_entity_poly.pdbx_strand_id
1 'polypeptide(L)'
;MDLTNWTDNELVSVREKLQSWRDQREEPTWGNKFLNWTGYMGAFAFLSGLTDIFFGGPNVSNGLLIVLGVLACFSWYRGEKQRKKNISFLEELDQELSRRGRKYK
;
A
#
# COMPACT_ATOMS: atom_id res chain seq x y z
N MET A 1 -18.10 0.00 8.63
CA MET A 1 -17.97 -0.25 10.08
C MET A 1 -18.68 0.90 10.76
N ASP A 2 -19.49 0.65 11.79
CA ASP A 2 -20.23 1.74 12.45
C ASP A 2 -19.42 2.29 13.63
N LEU A 3 -18.78 3.44 13.41
CA LEU A 3 -17.93 4.13 14.38
C LEU A 3 -18.73 4.76 15.54
N THR A 4 -20.06 4.86 15.40
CA THR A 4 -20.92 5.50 16.42
C THR A 4 -21.00 4.69 17.71
N ASN A 5 -20.80 3.37 17.64
CA ASN A 5 -20.87 2.47 18.79
C ASN A 5 -19.57 2.43 19.62
N TRP A 6 -18.50 3.10 19.17
CA TRP A 6 -17.19 3.05 19.82
C TRP A 6 -17.04 4.13 20.89
N THR A 7 -16.33 3.81 21.96
CA THR A 7 -16.01 4.77 23.02
C THR A 7 -14.94 5.77 22.57
N ASP A 8 -14.96 6.99 23.12
CA ASP A 8 -14.00 8.03 22.74
C ASP A 8 -12.54 7.60 22.95
N ASN A 9 -12.27 6.80 23.99
CA ASN A 9 -10.93 6.27 24.24
C ASN A 9 -10.50 5.27 23.15
N GLU A 10 -11.41 4.43 22.66
CA GLU A 10 -11.11 3.50 21.57
C GLU A 10 -10.81 4.26 20.28
N LEU A 11 -11.65 5.25 19.91
CA LEU A 11 -11.43 6.08 18.73
C LEU A 11 -10.06 6.78 18.77
N VAL A 12 -9.70 7.39 19.90
CA VAL A 12 -8.41 8.10 20.05
C VAL A 12 -7.25 7.11 19.98
N SER A 13 -7.32 5.98 20.68
CA SER A 13 -6.25 4.99 20.66
C SER A 13 -6.00 4.38 19.27
N VAL A 14 -7.07 4.18 18.50
CA VAL A 14 -6.98 3.66 17.13
C VAL A 14 -6.46 4.73 16.19
N ARG A 15 -6.90 5.99 16.32
CA ARG A 15 -6.35 7.13 15.58
C ARG A 15 -4.84 7.27 15.82
N GLU A 16 -4.38 7.26 17.07
CA GLU A 16 -2.96 7.40 17.40
C GLU A 16 -2.11 6.26 16.84
N LYS A 17 -2.58 5.01 16.91
CA LYS A 17 -1.89 3.88 16.29
C LYS A 17 -1.83 4.00 14.77
N LEU A 18 -2.91 4.45 14.13
CA LEU A 18 -2.94 4.67 12.69
C LEU A 18 -2.06 5.84 12.26
N GLN A 19 -2.00 6.91 13.07
CA GLN A 19 -1.13 8.06 12.86
C GLN A 19 0.34 7.62 12.96
N SER A 20 0.72 6.91 14.02
CA SER A 20 2.08 6.37 14.16
C SER A 20 2.47 5.41 13.03
N TRP A 21 1.54 4.56 12.59
CA TRP A 21 1.73 3.73 11.41
C TRP A 21 1.94 4.56 10.14
N ARG A 22 1.19 5.66 9.97
CA ARG A 22 1.32 6.57 8.83
C ARG A 22 2.66 7.28 8.88
N ASP A 23 3.07 7.81 10.01
CA ASP A 23 4.34 8.52 10.19
C ASP A 23 5.52 7.59 9.90
N GLN A 24 5.56 6.38 10.47
CA GLN A 24 6.59 5.37 10.18
C GLN A 24 6.66 4.98 8.69
N ARG A 25 5.53 5.10 7.97
CA ARG A 25 5.42 4.73 6.57
C ARG A 25 5.63 5.91 5.63
N GLU A 26 5.38 7.14 6.05
CA GLU A 26 5.72 8.37 5.31
C GLU A 26 7.17 8.80 5.54
N GLU A 27 7.79 8.36 6.64
CA GLU A 27 9.23 8.45 6.81
C GLU A 27 9.93 7.81 5.60
N PRO A 28 11.00 8.43 5.08
CA PRO A 28 11.78 7.93 3.95
C PRO A 28 12.64 6.72 4.36
N THR A 29 12.02 5.75 5.03
CA THR A 29 12.63 4.53 5.51
C THR A 29 12.82 3.58 4.33
N TRP A 30 13.91 2.80 4.39
CA TRP A 30 14.35 1.89 3.33
C TRP A 30 13.22 0.98 2.80
N GLY A 31 12.28 0.55 3.65
CA GLY A 31 11.14 -0.29 3.26
C GLY A 31 10.13 0.36 2.30
N ASN A 32 9.89 1.67 2.41
CA ASN A 32 8.94 2.37 1.54
C ASN A 32 9.56 2.65 0.16
N LYS A 33 10.87 2.95 0.14
CA LYS A 33 11.67 3.05 -1.08
C LYS A 33 11.81 1.67 -1.76
N PHE A 34 11.94 0.61 -0.97
CA PHE A 34 11.99 -0.78 -1.43
C PHE A 34 10.69 -1.21 -2.10
N LEU A 35 9.52 -0.91 -1.52
CA LEU A 35 8.23 -1.22 -2.14
C LEU A 35 8.06 -0.55 -3.51
N ASN A 36 8.35 0.74 -3.62
CA ASN A 36 8.33 1.42 -4.92
C ASN A 36 9.35 0.81 -5.90
N TRP A 37 10.56 0.51 -5.43
CA TRP A 37 11.59 -0.14 -6.24
C TRP A 37 11.16 -1.53 -6.72
N THR A 38 10.49 -2.33 -5.89
CA THR A 38 9.97 -3.65 -6.28
C THR A 38 8.88 -3.56 -7.34
N GLY A 39 8.05 -2.50 -7.33
CA GLY A 39 7.10 -2.21 -8.40
C GLY A 39 7.80 -1.91 -9.73
N TYR A 40 8.83 -1.05 -9.71
CA TYR A 40 9.63 -0.75 -10.91
C TYR A 40 10.38 -1.97 -11.45
N MET A 41 11.02 -2.74 -10.57
CA MET A 41 11.73 -3.97 -10.95
C MET A 41 10.77 -5.03 -11.50
N GLY A 42 9.56 -5.14 -10.94
CA GLY A 42 8.51 -6.02 -11.45
C GLY A 42 8.06 -5.64 -12.87
N ALA A 43 7.81 -4.35 -13.11
CA ALA A 43 7.44 -3.84 -14.44
C ALA A 43 8.58 -4.05 -15.45
N PHE A 44 9.82 -3.82 -15.03
CA PHE A 44 11.01 -4.06 -15.86
C PHE A 44 11.14 -5.54 -16.24
N ALA A 45 11.05 -6.46 -15.27
CA ALA A 45 11.14 -7.90 -15.51
C ALA A 45 10.02 -8.42 -16.43
N PHE A 46 8.79 -7.90 -16.27
CA PHE A 46 7.66 -8.23 -17.14
C PHE A 46 7.90 -7.78 -18.59
N LEU A 47 8.36 -6.53 -18.78
CA LEU A 47 8.66 -5.99 -20.10
C LEU A 47 9.82 -6.72 -20.76
N SER A 48 10.90 -6.98 -20.03
CA SER A 48 12.06 -7.74 -20.54
C SER A 48 11.66 -9.16 -20.96
N GLY A 49 10.87 -9.87 -20.15
CA GLY A 49 10.39 -11.20 -20.51
C GLY A 49 9.51 -11.18 -21.78
N LEU A 50 8.67 -10.15 -21.96
CA LEU A 50 7.87 -9.97 -23.16
C LEU A 50 8.71 -9.67 -24.40
N THR A 51 9.69 -8.77 -24.30
CA THR A 51 10.58 -8.44 -25.42
C THR A 51 11.43 -9.64 -25.83
N ASP A 52 11.92 -10.41 -24.86
CA ASP A 52 12.75 -11.58 -25.13
C ASP A 52 11.95 -12.70 -25.81
N ILE A 53 10.65 -12.86 -25.49
CA ILE A 53 9.77 -13.77 -26.24
C ILE A 53 9.55 -13.28 -27.67
N PHE A 54 9.36 -11.97 -27.87
CA PHE A 54 9.08 -11.39 -29.18
C PHE A 54 10.29 -11.45 -30.13
N PHE A 55 11.50 -11.20 -29.63
CA PHE A 55 12.72 -11.16 -30.44
C PHE A 55 13.55 -12.45 -30.41
N GLY A 56 13.48 -13.22 -29.32
CA GLY A 56 14.30 -14.43 -29.08
C GLY A 56 13.52 -15.74 -29.06
N GLY A 57 12.19 -15.71 -29.14
CA GLY A 57 11.32 -16.88 -29.07
C GLY A 57 10.98 -17.31 -27.64
N PRO A 58 9.96 -18.17 -27.48
CA PRO A 58 9.47 -18.58 -26.16
C PRO A 58 10.47 -19.49 -25.43
N ASN A 59 10.87 -19.09 -24.21
CA ASN A 59 11.72 -19.88 -23.32
C ASN A 59 11.16 -19.87 -21.89
N VAL A 60 11.41 -20.94 -21.13
CA VAL A 60 10.92 -21.15 -19.76
C VAL A 60 11.36 -20.02 -18.83
N SER A 61 12.58 -19.50 -19.01
CA SER A 61 13.12 -18.35 -18.28
C SER A 61 12.26 -17.09 -18.46
N ASN A 62 11.78 -16.83 -19.68
CA ASN A 62 11.04 -15.63 -20.02
C ASN A 62 9.62 -15.69 -19.44
N GLY A 63 9.00 -16.88 -19.47
CA GLY A 63 7.73 -17.13 -18.77
C GLY A 63 7.83 -16.89 -17.27
N LEU A 64 8.93 -17.32 -16.63
CA LEU A 64 9.21 -17.08 -15.22
C LEU A 64 9.35 -15.59 -14.90
N LEU A 65 10.07 -14.82 -15.72
CA LEU A 65 10.23 -13.37 -15.55
C LEU A 65 8.88 -12.63 -15.62
N ILE A 66 8.02 -13.03 -16.56
CA ILE A 66 6.67 -12.46 -16.70
C ILE A 66 5.84 -12.74 -15.44
N VAL A 67 5.82 -13.97 -14.94
CA VAL A 67 5.05 -14.34 -13.73
C VAL A 67 5.56 -13.59 -12.50
N LEU A 68 6.88 -13.51 -12.31
CA LEU A 68 7.49 -12.77 -11.20
C LEU A 68 7.18 -11.28 -11.28
N GLY A 69 7.23 -10.69 -12.49
CA GLY A 69 6.86 -9.30 -12.72
C GLY A 69 5.39 -9.02 -12.35
N VAL A 70 4.47 -9.88 -12.78
CA VAL A 70 3.04 -9.78 -12.43
C VAL A 70 2.82 -9.89 -10.92
N LEU A 71 3.47 -10.84 -10.24
CA LEU A 71 3.33 -11.02 -8.79
C LEU A 71 3.89 -9.82 -8.00
N ALA A 72 5.02 -9.26 -8.43
CA ALA A 72 5.60 -8.07 -7.83
C ALA A 72 4.68 -6.85 -8.00
N CYS A 73 4.17 -6.61 -9.21
CA CYS A 73 3.20 -5.55 -9.48
C CYS A 73 1.89 -5.74 -8.69
N PHE A 74 1.38 -6.97 -8.60
CA PHE A 74 0.18 -7.28 -7.83
C PHE A 74 0.37 -7.05 -6.32
N SER A 75 1.52 -7.44 -5.79
CA SER A 75 1.87 -7.22 -4.37
C SER A 75 1.96 -5.74 -4.05
N TRP A 76 2.59 -4.95 -4.93
CA TRP A 76 2.63 -3.50 -4.81
C TRP A 76 1.23 -2.88 -4.90
N TYR A 77 0.43 -3.27 -5.88
CA TYR A 77 -0.96 -2.79 -6.04
C TYR A 77 -1.82 -3.08 -4.81
N ARG A 78 -1.74 -4.30 -4.26
CA ARG A 78 -2.47 -4.68 -3.06
C ARG A 78 -2.02 -3.86 -1.84
N GLY A 79 -0.71 -3.64 -1.71
CA GLY A 79 -0.14 -2.77 -0.69
C GLY A 79 -0.67 -1.34 -0.78
N GLU A 80 -0.69 -0.76 -1.97
CA GLU A 80 -1.17 0.60 -2.21
C GLU A 80 -2.69 0.72 -1.99
N LYS A 81 -3.47 -0.30 -2.39
CA LYS A 81 -4.91 -0.35 -2.13
C LYS A 81 -5.22 -0.42 -0.63
N GLN A 82 -4.45 -1.21 0.13
CA GLN A 82 -4.59 -1.27 1.58
C GLN A 82 -4.20 0.07 2.24
N ARG A 83 -3.15 0.72 1.74
CA ARG A 83 -2.74 2.06 2.19
C ARG A 83 -3.86 3.08 2.02
N LYS A 84 -4.45 3.15 0.83
CA LYS A 84 -5.57 4.07 0.55
C LYS A 84 -6.75 3.85 1.47
N LYS A 85 -7.12 2.59 1.73
CA LYS A 85 -8.19 2.24 2.68
C LYS A 85 -7.88 2.72 4.11
N ASN A 86 -6.65 2.53 4.57
CA ASN A 86 -6.25 2.96 5.92
C ASN A 86 -6.26 4.49 6.06
N ILE A 87 -5.85 5.23 5.02
CA ILE A 87 -5.91 6.70 5.02
C ILE A 87 -7.36 7.19 5.03
N SER A 88 -8.22 6.62 4.18
CA SER A 88 -9.66 6.93 4.18
C SER A 88 -10.32 6.64 5.53
N PHE A 89 -9.92 5.55 6.19
CA PHE A 89 -10.43 5.22 7.53
C PHE A 89 -9.94 6.21 8.60
N LEU A 90 -8.71 6.73 8.46
CA LEU A 90 -8.19 7.78 9.35
C LEU A 90 -9.00 9.07 9.20
N GLU A 91 -9.37 9.45 7.97
CA GLU A 91 -10.24 10.61 7.71
C GLU A 91 -11.63 10.42 8.34
N GLU A 92 -12.23 9.24 8.22
CA GLU A 92 -13.51 8.90 8.88
C GLU A 92 -13.42 9.03 10.41
N LEU A 93 -12.32 8.55 11.02
CA LEU A 93 -12.07 8.69 12.46
C LEU A 93 -11.92 10.15 12.89
N ASP A 94 -11.20 10.96 12.11
CA ASP A 94 -10.96 12.37 12.41
C ASP A 94 -12.26 13.20 12.29
N GLN A 95 -13.10 12.87 11.30
CA GLN A 95 -14.43 13.45 11.15
C GLN A 95 -15.35 13.10 12.33
N GLU A 96 -15.35 11.84 12.77
CA GLU A 96 -16.17 11.39 13.89
C GLU A 96 -15.71 11.99 15.24
N LEU A 97 -14.40 12.09 15.48
CA LEU A 97 -13.86 12.78 16.66
C LEU A 97 -14.18 14.28 16.64
N SER A 98 -14.08 14.93 15.48
CA SER A 98 -14.47 16.32 15.30
C SER A 98 -15.97 16.54 15.56
N ARG A 99 -16.83 15.62 15.11
CA ARG A 99 -18.28 15.63 15.41
C ARG A 99 -18.57 15.58 16.91
N ARG A 100 -17.76 14.84 17.67
CA ARG A 100 -17.84 14.75 19.14
C ARG A 100 -17.20 15.96 19.87
N GLY A 101 -16.78 16.99 19.14
CA GLY A 101 -16.18 18.20 19.70
C GLY A 101 -14.71 18.06 20.09
N ARG A 102 -14.07 16.93 19.76
CA ARG A 102 -12.64 16.72 19.98
C ARG A 102 -11.90 17.20 18.74
N LYS A 103 -11.40 18.44 18.77
CA LYS A 103 -10.52 18.97 17.72
C LYS A 103 -9.14 18.34 17.87
N TYR A 104 -8.79 17.44 16.95
CA TYR A 104 -7.41 17.05 16.73
C TYR A 104 -6.86 17.84 15.54
N LYS A 105 -5.61 18.28 15.65
CA LYS A 105 -4.88 19.02 14.61
C LYS A 105 -4.00 18.05 13.83
#